data_AF-A0A7G1GYN0-F1
#
_entry.id   AF-A0A7G1GYN0-F1
#
_cell.length_a   1.000
_cell.length_b   1.000
_cell.length_c   1.000
_cell.angle_alpha   90.00
_cell.angle_beta   90.00
_cell.angle_gamma   90.00
#
_symmetry.space_group_name_H-M   'P 1'
#
loop_
_entity.id
_entity.type
_entity.pdbx_description
1 polymer ?
#
loop_
_entity_poly.entity_id
_entity_poly.type
_entity_poly.pdbx_seq_one_letter_code
_entity_poly.pdbx_strand_id
1 'polypeptide(L)' 'MKHTHKYETISHHGITPELMDIGIKAAEIRKCKKCQKEMPFVLTHKGQWIPLFDDRESDEQDILMA' A
#
# COMPACT_ATOMS: atom_id res chain seq x y z
N MET A 1 -5.49 -7.19 -18.47
CA MET A 1 -4.69 -8.45 -18.38
C MET A 1 -4.85 -8.98 -16.96
N LYS A 2 -5.48 -10.15 -16.78
CA LYS A 2 -5.61 -10.77 -15.45
C LYS A 2 -4.23 -11.28 -15.01
N HIS A 3 -3.70 -10.73 -13.94
CA HIS A 3 -2.46 -11.19 -13.31
C HIS A 3 -2.45 -10.73 -11.86
N THR A 4 -1.68 -11.42 -11.03
CA THR A 4 -1.49 -11.01 -9.65
C THR A 4 -0.65 -9.72 -9.55
N HIS A 5 -1.16 -8.71 -8.84
CA HIS A 5 -0.39 -7.51 -8.52
C HIS A 5 0.71 -7.76 -7.49
N LYS A 6 1.96 -7.61 -7.94
CA LYS A 6 3.14 -7.44 -7.06
C LYS A 6 3.60 -5.99 -7.11
N TYR A 7 3.48 -5.30 -5.99
CA TYR A 7 3.68 -3.87 -5.83
C TYR A 7 5.10 -3.52 -5.36
N GLU A 8 5.69 -2.46 -5.91
CA GLU A 8 6.93 -1.86 -5.42
C GLU A 8 6.77 -0.38 -5.14
N THR A 9 7.39 0.12 -4.07
CA THR A 9 7.33 1.54 -3.71
C THR A 9 7.97 2.42 -4.79
N ILE A 10 7.24 3.47 -5.19
CA ILE A 10 7.72 4.48 -6.15
C ILE A 10 7.75 5.89 -5.55
N SER A 11 7.00 6.17 -4.48
CA SER A 11 7.07 7.45 -3.76
C SER A 11 6.71 7.29 -2.29
N HIS A 12 7.36 8.08 -1.43
CA HIS A 12 7.03 8.23 -0.02
C HIS A 12 6.50 9.65 0.20
N HIS A 13 5.28 9.78 0.72
CA HIS A 13 4.69 11.07 1.01
C HIS A 13 4.64 11.29 2.52
N GLY A 14 4.92 12.53 2.94
CA GLY A 14 4.61 12.95 4.30
C GLY A 14 3.10 12.84 4.54
N ILE A 15 2.72 12.50 5.78
CA ILE A 15 1.32 12.46 6.20
C ILE A 15 1.00 13.66 7.07
N THR A 16 -0.26 14.09 7.06
CA THR A 16 -0.69 15.22 7.88
C THR A 16 -0.89 14.78 9.35
N PRO A 17 -0.85 15.72 10.31
CA PRO A 17 -1.11 15.41 11.72
C PRO A 17 -2.47 14.71 11.96
N GLU A 18 -3.50 15.07 11.20
CA GLU A 18 -4.84 14.46 11.32
C GLU A 18 -4.81 12.96 10.97
N LEU A 19 -3.97 12.54 10.03
CA LEU A 19 -3.77 11.13 9.71
C LEU A 19 -2.99 10.40 10.81
N MET A 20 -2.06 11.09 11.47
CA MET A 20 -1.35 10.55 12.64
C MET A 20 -2.30 10.29 13.81
N ASP A 21 -3.24 11.20 14.06
CA ASP A 21 -4.22 11.09 15.15
C ASP A 21 -5.15 9.89 14.98
N ILE A 22 -5.46 9.49 13.74
CA ILE A 22 -6.24 8.28 13.45
C ILE A 22 -5.37 7.01 13.34
N GLY A 23 -4.08 7.12 13.66
CA GLY A 23 -3.16 5.99 13.78
C GLY A 23 -2.49 5.55 12.48
N ILE A 24 -2.35 6.44 11.50
CA ILE A 24 -1.51 6.24 10.31
C ILE A 24 -0.13 6.88 10.56
N LYS A 25 0.96 6.17 10.29
CA LYS A 25 2.34 6.61 10.54
C LYS A 25 3.09 7.04 9.29
N ALA A 26 2.72 6.50 8.13
CA ALA A 26 3.31 6.86 6.85
C ALA A 26 2.36 6.49 5.70
N ALA A 27 2.60 7.07 4.53
CA ALA A 27 1.92 6.72 3.29
C ALA A 27 2.93 6.64 2.14
N GLU A 28 2.70 5.71 1.23
CA GLU A 28 3.52 5.53 0.04
C GLU A 28 2.66 5.14 -1.16
N ILE A 29 3.12 5.46 -2.37
CA ILE A 29 2.51 4.94 -3.59
C ILE A 29 3.38 3.78 -4.05
N ARG A 30 2.74 2.63 -4.28
CA ARG A 30 3.37 1.47 -4.88
C ARG A 30 2.82 1.22 -6.28
N LYS A 31 3.65 0.69 -7.18
CA LYS A 31 3.28 0.38 -8.56
C LYS A 31 3.46 -1.10 -8.84
N CYS A 32 2.49 -1.71 -9.53
CA CYS A 32 2.62 -3.09 -9.96
C CYS A 32 3.61 -3.18 -11.13
N LYS A 33 4.61 -4.06 -11.01
CA LYS A 33 5.61 -4.29 -12.07
C LYS A 33 5.01 -4.65 -13.43
N LYS A 34 3.91 -5.39 -13.44
CA LYS A 34 3.35 -6.02 -14.66
C LYS A 34 2.35 -5.11 -15.38
N CYS A 35 1.30 -4.66 -14.71
CA CYS A 35 0.29 -3.79 -15.33
C CYS A 35 0.49 -2.30 -15.09
N GLN A 36 1.53 -1.92 -14.32
CA GLN A 36 1.81 -0.52 -14.00
C GLN A 36 0.69 0.17 -13.19
N LYS A 37 -0.24 -0.59 -12.59
CA LYS A 37 -1.28 -0.08 -11.66
C LYS A 37 -0.61 0.51 -10.43
N GLU A 38 -1.00 1.71 -10.06
CA GLU A 38 -0.58 2.37 -8.83
C GLU A 38 -1.60 2.11 -7.71
N MET A 39 -1.11 1.93 -6.49
CA MET A 39 -1.91 1.69 -5.29
C MET A 39 -1.26 2.42 -4.11
N PRO A 40 -1.99 3.30 -3.43
CA PRO A 40 -1.52 3.87 -2.16
C PRO A 40 -1.54 2.81 -1.06
N PHE A 41 -0.48 2.78 -0.26
CA PHE A 41 -0.38 2.00 0.96
C PHE A 41 -0.20 2.95 2.15
N VAL A 42 -0.76 2.58 3.29
CA VAL A 42 -0.60 3.30 4.55
C VAL A 42 0.00 2.40 5.62
N LEU A 43 0.97 2.92 6.35
CA LEU A 43 1.56 2.24 7.50
C LEU A 43 0.71 2.56 8.72
N THR A 44 0.13 1.55 9.35
CA THR A 44 -0.66 1.75 10.56
C THR A 44 0.21 1.84 11.81
N HIS A 45 -0.36 2.30 12.92
CA HIS A 45 0.31 2.33 14.23
C HIS A 45 0.82 0.96 14.68
N LYS A 46 0.22 -0.13 14.19
CA LYS A 46 0.60 -1.53 14.40
C LYS A 46 1.84 -1.96 13.60
N GLY A 47 2.41 -1.07 12.79
CA GLY A 47 3.57 -1.38 11.95
C GLY A 47 3.23 -2.16 10.68
N GLN A 48 1.95 -2.22 10.29
CA GLN A 48 1.49 -2.96 9.12
C GLN A 48 1.18 -2.02 7.96
N TRP A 49 1.71 -2.34 6.78
CA TRP A 49 1.35 -1.68 5.53
C TRP A 49 0.07 -2.29 4.97
N ILE A 50 -0.95 -1.46 4.78
CA ILE A 50 -2.22 -1.88 4.20
C ILE A 50 -2.50 -1.09 2.91
N PRO A 51 -3.07 -1.71 1.87
CA PRO A 51 -3.52 -0.99 0.71
C PRO A 51 -4.70 -0.10 1.11
N LEU A 52 -4.74 1.12 0.59
CA LEU A 52 -5.82 2.07 0.88
C LEU A 52 -7.14 1.63 0.21
N PHE A 53 -7.06 0.92 -0.90
CA PHE A 53 -8.20 0.44 -1.66
C PHE A 53 -8.13 -1.09 -1.83
N ASP A 54 -9.30 -1.72 -1.88
CA ASP A 54 -9.43 -3.14 -2.18
C ASP A 54 -8.86 -3.46 -3.57
N ASP A 55 -8.17 -4.59 -3.67
CA ASP A 55 -7.56 -5.07 -4.90
C ASP A 55 -7.71 -6.58 -5.01
N ARG A 56 -8.84 -6.99 -5.59
CA ARG A 56 -9.22 -8.40 -5.80
C ARG A 56 -8.29 -9.18 -6.73
N GLU A 57 -7.38 -8.49 -7.42
CA GLU A 57 -6.35 -9.08 -8.27
C GLU A 57 -4.95 -9.04 -7.60
N SER A 58 -4.87 -8.60 -6.34
CA SER A 58 -3.68 -8.77 -5.50
C SER A 58 -3.60 -10.20 -4.99
N ASP A 59 -2.40 -10.77 -4.90
CA ASP A 59 -2.23 -12.02 -4.13
C ASP A 59 -2.46 -11.59 -2.68
N GLU A 60 -3.59 -12.01 -2.10
CA GLU A 60 -3.93 -11.88 -0.67
C GLU A 60 -2.89 -12.54 0.27
N GLN A 61 -1.69 -12.90 -0.20
CA GLN A 61 -0.67 -13.62 0.56
C GLN A 61 0.70 -12.91 0.66
N ASP A 62 1.00 -11.88 -0.15
CA ASP A 62 2.27 -11.14 -0.05
C ASP A 62 2.13 -9.78 0.69
N ILE A 63 0.92 -9.31 0.97
CA ILE A 63 0.70 -8.07 1.75
C ILE A 63 0.78 -8.31 3.27
N LEU A 64 0.71 -9.58 3.71
CA LEU A 64 0.61 -9.94 5.13
C LEU A 64 1.91 -10.46 5.76
N MET A 65 3.03 -10.57 5.04
CA MET A 65 4.28 -11.07 5.62
C MET A 65 5.54 -10.38 5.06
N ALA A 66 5.81 -9.16 5.54
CA ALA A 66 7.16 -8.59 5.61
C ALA A 66 7.26 -7.67 6.83
#